data_AF-A0A3M1ISR9-F1
#
_entry.id   AF-A0A3M1ISR9-F1
#
_cell.length_a   1.000
_cell.length_b   1.000
_cell.length_c   1.000
_cell.angle_alpha   90.00
_cell.angle_beta   90.00
_cell.angle_gamma   90.00
#
_symmetry.space_group_name_H-M   'P 1'
#
loop_
_entity.id
_entity.type
_entity.pdbx_description
1 polymer ?
#
loop_
_entity_poly.entity_id
_entity_poly.type
_entity_poly.pdbx_seq_one_letter_code
_entity_poly.pdbx_strand_id
1 'polypeptide(L)' 'RMAYKGLSLAEASEEVVNQVLVEAGGAGGLIALDRYGNIAMPFNTEGMYRGYAKPGERMVAIYKE' A
#
# COMPACT_ATOMS: atom_id res chain seq x y z
N ARG A 1 3.70 -11.87 -5.77
CA ARG A 1 2.58 -12.19 -4.85
C ARG A 1 1.28 -12.29 -5.62
N MET A 2 0.76 -11.19 -6.19
CA MET A 2 -0.46 -11.25 -7.02
C MET A 2 -0.35 -12.26 -8.17
N ALA A 3 0.66 -12.12 -9.05
CA ALA A 3 0.78 -12.94 -10.26
C ALA A 3 0.91 -14.46 -10.04
N TYR A 4 1.48 -14.89 -8.91
CA TYR A 4 1.85 -16.30 -8.68
C TYR A 4 1.18 -16.94 -7.46
N LYS A 5 0.76 -16.13 -6.47
CA LYS A 5 0.01 -16.60 -5.30
C LYS A 5 -1.48 -16.23 -5.37
N GLY A 6 -1.92 -15.49 -6.39
CA GLY A 6 -3.32 -15.08 -6.56
C GLY A 6 -3.83 -14.04 -5.56
N LEU A 7 -2.95 -13.43 -4.77
CA LEU A 7 -3.34 -12.40 -3.80
C LEU A 7 -3.86 -11.13 -4.49
N SER A 8 -4.78 -10.43 -3.83
CA SER A 8 -5.19 -9.08 -4.21
C SER A 8 -4.03 -8.07 -4.04
N LEU A 9 -4.19 -6.88 -4.61
CA LEU A 9 -3.23 -5.79 -4.43
C LEU A 9 -3.05 -5.43 -2.95
N ALA A 10 -4.17 -5.32 -2.22
CA ALA A 10 -4.18 -5.00 -0.80
C ALA A 10 -3.39 -6.04 0.00
N GLU A 11 -3.74 -7.32 -0.11
CA GLU A 11 -3.05 -8.42 0.60
C GLU A 11 -1.56 -8.49 0.25
N ALA A 12 -1.22 -8.38 -1.04
CA ALA A 12 0.16 -8.46 -1.49
C ALA A 12 1.02 -7.30 -0.97
N SER A 13 0.46 -6.09 -0.95
CA SER A 13 1.16 -4.89 -0.47
C SER A 13 1.28 -4.87 1.05
N GLU A 14 0.26 -5.35 1.76
CA GLU A 14 0.24 -5.51 3.21
C GLU A 14 1.29 -6.53 3.69
N GLU A 15 1.36 -7.70 3.06
CA GLU A 15 2.36 -8.73 3.38
C GLU A 15 3.80 -8.18 3.17
N VAL A 16 4.01 -7.38 2.12
CA VAL A 16 5.33 -6.80 1.84
C VAL A 16 5.72 -5.76 2.90
N VAL A 17 4.83 -4.82 3.21
CA VAL A 17 5.18 -3.67 4.06
C VAL A 17 5.15 -4.03 5.54
N ASN A 18 4.16 -4.80 5.99
CA ASN A 18 3.93 -5.07 7.41
C ASN A 18 4.47 -6.44 7.86
N GLN A 19 5.02 -7.26 6.96
CA GLN A 19 5.71 -8.50 7.34
C GLN A 19 7.13 -8.52 6.79
N VAL A 20 7.32 -8.66 5.48
CA VAL A 20 8.66 -8.86 4.87
C VAL A 20 9.61 -7.70 5.19
N LEU A 21 9.15 -6.46 5.03
CA LEU A 21 9.97 -5.28 5.28
C LEU A 21 10.29 -5.14 6.76
N VAL A 22 9.33 -5.44 7.65
CA VAL A 22 9.52 -5.41 9.11
C VAL A 22 10.53 -6.47 9.55
N GLU A 23 10.41 -7.69 9.04
CA GLU A 23 11.36 -8.80 9.31
C GLU A 23 12.77 -8.46 8.85
N ALA A 24 12.92 -7.67 7.79
CA ALA A 24 14.20 -7.16 7.30
C ALA A 24 14.73 -5.95 8.09
N GLY A 25 14.03 -5.49 9.13
CA GLY A 25 14.39 -4.30 9.92
C GLY A 25 14.13 -2.96 9.20
N GLY A 26 13.31 -2.97 8.15
CA GLY A 26 13.00 -1.80 7.33
C GLY A 26 11.74 -1.06 7.79
N ALA A 27 11.76 0.26 7.59
CA ALA A 27 10.60 1.12 7.76
C ALA A 27 10.30 1.88 6.45
N GLY A 28 9.02 1.99 6.10
CA GLY A 28 8.57 2.70 4.92
C GLY A 28 7.13 2.36 4.53
N GLY A 29 6.81 2.69 3.28
CA GLY A 29 5.53 2.40 2.66
C GLY A 29 5.64 2.48 1.16
N LEU A 30 4.57 2.12 0.48
CA LEU A 30 4.50 2.21 -0.98
C LEU A 30 3.10 2.63 -1.42
N ILE A 31 3.00 3.12 -2.64
CA ILE A 31 1.73 3.37 -3.32
C ILE A 31 1.67 2.41 -4.50
N ALA A 32 0.57 1.67 -4.62
CA ALA A 32 0.36 0.72 -5.70
C ALA A 32 -1.03 0.86 -6.31
N LEU A 33 -1.11 0.57 -7.60
CA LEU A 33 -2.32 0.59 -8.43
C LEU A 33 -2.31 -0.67 -9.29
N ASP A 34 -3.41 -1.42 -9.32
CA ASP A 34 -3.55 -2.58 -10.20
C ASP A 34 -4.33 -2.27 -11.49
N ARG A 35 -4.40 -3.27 -12.38
CA ARG A 35 -5.10 -3.16 -13.67
C ARG A 35 -6.61 -2.93 -13.57
N TYR A 36 -7.20 -3.14 -12.40
CA TYR A 36 -8.63 -2.96 -12.14
C TYR A 36 -8.94 -1.59 -11.52
N GLY A 37 -7.90 -0.78 -11.25
CA GLY A 37 -8.06 0.52 -10.62
C GLY A 37 -8.07 0.47 -9.09
N ASN A 38 -7.76 -0.68 -8.46
CA ASN A 38 -7.63 -0.76 -7.02
C ASN A 38 -6.34 -0.06 -6.58
N ILE A 39 -6.42 0.70 -5.49
CA ILE A 39 -5.30 1.47 -4.94
C ILE A 39 -4.98 0.92 -3.55
N ALA A 40 -3.71 0.69 -3.26
CA ALA A 40 -3.22 0.33 -1.94
C ALA A 40 -2.08 1.28 -1.55
N MET A 41 -2.10 1.76 -0.31
CA MET A 41 -1.06 2.66 0.21
C MET A 41 -0.58 2.24 1.62
N PRO A 42 -0.13 0.99 1.83
CA PRO A 42 0.34 0.54 3.14
C PRO A 42 1.65 1.22 3.53
N PHE A 43 1.80 1.49 4.83
CA PHE A 43 3.01 2.02 5.44
C PHE A 43 3.13 1.58 6.89
N ASN A 44 4.35 1.35 7.34
CA ASN A 44 4.67 0.96 8.72
C ASN A 44 5.37 2.08 9.52
N THR A 45 5.61 3.24 8.91
CA THR A 45 6.10 4.47 9.57
C THR A 45 5.00 5.16 10.38
N GLU A 46 5.37 6.17 11.17
CA GLU A 46 4.41 7.02 11.90
C GLU A 46 3.45 7.75 10.95
N GLY A 47 3.94 8.14 9.77
CA GLY A 47 3.15 8.75 8.72
C GLY A 47 3.75 8.51 7.33
N MET A 48 2.92 8.67 6.31
CA MET A 48 3.28 8.68 4.90
C MET A 48 2.45 9.76 4.19
N TYR A 49 3.11 10.84 3.76
CA TYR A 49 2.52 11.83 2.86
C TYR A 49 2.09 11.14 1.57
N ARG A 50 0.78 11.05 1.35
CA ARG A 50 0.21 10.28 0.23
C ARG A 50 -1.09 10.87 -0.24
N GLY A 51 -1.45 10.53 -1.47
CA GLY A 51 -2.75 10.83 -2.02
C GLY A 51 -3.00 10.07 -3.30
N TYR A 52 -4.26 10.03 -3.71
CA TYR A 52 -4.65 9.48 -5.00
C TYR A 52 -5.81 10.27 -5.59
N ALA A 53 -6.01 10.08 -6.90
CA ALA A 53 -7.19 10.54 -7.61
C ALA A 53 -7.66 9.45 -8.58
N LYS A 54 -8.97 9.24 -8.61
CA LYS A 54 -9.70 8.43 -9.61
C LYS A 54 -10.96 9.20 -10.02
N PRO A 55 -11.66 8.83 -11.09
CA PRO A 55 -12.89 9.52 -11.50
C PRO A 55 -13.87 9.65 -10.33
N GLY A 56 -14.22 10.90 -9.97
CA GLY A 56 -15.15 11.21 -8.88
C GLY A 56 -14.58 11.12 -7.46
N GLU A 57 -13.33 10.73 -7.25
CA GLU A 57 -12.78 10.50 -5.91
C GLU A 57 -11.31 10.91 -5.81
N ARG A 58 -10.96 11.60 -4.71
CA ARG A 58 -9.58 11.99 -4.40
C ARG A 58 -9.37 12.01 -2.89
N MET A 59 -8.15 11.71 -2.48
CA MET A 59 -7.75 11.67 -1.09
C MET A 59 -6.34 12.24 -0.96
N VAL A 60 -6.08 12.94 0.15
CA VAL A 60 -4.74 13.24 0.66
C VAL A 60 -4.71 12.89 2.14
N ALA A 61 -3.63 12.27 2.59
CA ALA A 61 -3.44 11.85 3.98
C ALA A 61 -1.96 11.86 4.36
N ILE A 62 -1.69 11.95 5.67
CA ILE A 62 -0.33 11.93 6.22
C ILE A 62 -0.24 10.80 7.24
N TYR A 63 -1.05 10.85 8.29
CA TYR A 63 -1.03 9.84 9.35
C TYR A 63 -1.98 8.67 9.06
N LYS A 64 -1.96 7.67 9.94
CA LYS A 64 -3.02 6.65 10.03
C LYS A 64 -4.28 7.34 10.57
N GLU A 65 -5.45 6.99 10.04
CA GLU A 65 -6.73 7.41 10.62
C GLU A 65 -6.96 6.73 11.98
#